data_AF-A0A645CDE4-F1
#
_entry.id   AF-A0A645CDE4-F1
#
_cell.length_a   1.000
_cell.length_b   1.000
_cell.length_c   1.000
_cell.angle_alpha   90.00
_cell.angle_beta   90.00
_cell.angle_gamma   90.00
#
_symmetry.space_group_name_H-M   'P 1'
#
loop_
_entity.id
_entity.type
_entity.pdbx_description
1 polymer ?
#
loop_
_entity_poly.entity_id
_entity_poly.type
_entity_poly.pdbx_seq_one_letter_code
_entity_poly.pdbx_strand_id
1 'polypeptide(L)'
;MSVPVDENLCVDTKVSFISAKEVISKLINDHISFDGVFANNDIMAMGAMQALRDNGIEIGKEVKIVGFDNISLTEICSPPMTTISQDVVKLAQRSVDELLKLIQNQSKGGDVIVIPVELVKRQTT
;
A
#
# COMPACT_ATOMS: atom_id res chain seq x y z
N MET A 1 -14.89 14.13 2.44
CA MET A 1 -15.82 13.73 1.37
C MET A 1 -15.45 12.30 1.01
N SER A 2 -16.34 11.33 1.17
CA SER A 2 -16.05 9.92 0.85
C SER A 2 -16.11 9.72 -0.67
N VAL A 3 -15.06 9.15 -1.25
CA VAL A 3 -15.07 8.70 -2.64
C VAL A 3 -16.00 7.48 -2.72
N PRO A 4 -16.94 7.42 -3.69
CA PRO A 4 -17.79 6.24 -3.86
C PRO A 4 -16.92 5.02 -4.21
N VAL A 5 -17.22 3.86 -3.59
CA VAL A 5 -16.51 2.60 -3.83
C VAL A 5 -17.21 1.84 -4.95
N ASP A 6 -16.44 1.44 -5.97
CA ASP A 6 -16.86 0.44 -6.94
C ASP A 6 -16.27 -0.91 -6.54
N GLU A 7 -17.13 -1.81 -6.06
CA GLU A 7 -16.74 -3.15 -5.59
C GLU A 7 -16.04 -3.97 -6.68
N ASN A 8 -16.26 -3.66 -7.98
CA ASN A 8 -15.58 -4.37 -9.07
C ASN A 8 -14.09 -4.02 -9.17
N LEU A 9 -13.67 -2.91 -8.54
CA LEU A 9 -12.27 -2.48 -8.46
C LEU A 9 -11.62 -2.82 -7.11
N CYS A 10 -12.35 -3.47 -6.20
CA CYS A 10 -11.85 -4.01 -4.95
C CYS A 10 -11.54 -5.51 -5.12
N VAL A 11 -10.26 -5.85 -5.28
CA VAL A 11 -9.86 -7.24 -5.55
C VAL A 11 -9.01 -7.81 -4.42
N ASP A 12 -9.57 -8.81 -3.73
CA ASP A 12 -8.86 -9.56 -2.71
C ASP A 12 -7.88 -10.56 -3.33
N THR A 13 -6.70 -10.64 -2.74
CA THR A 13 -5.66 -11.59 -3.15
C THR A 13 -4.69 -11.88 -2.03
N LYS A 14 -3.83 -12.88 -2.22
CA LYS A 14 -2.75 -13.16 -1.26
C LYS A 14 -1.77 -11.99 -1.23
N VAL A 15 -1.31 -11.62 -0.03
CA VAL A 15 -0.33 -10.55 0.17
C VAL A 15 1.04 -11.00 -0.35
N SER A 16 1.26 -10.83 -1.65
CA SER A 16 2.51 -11.17 -2.32
C SER A 16 2.68 -10.41 -3.64
N PHE A 17 3.93 -10.29 -4.08
CA PHE A 17 4.26 -9.73 -5.39
C PHE A 17 3.57 -10.48 -6.54
N ILE A 18 3.65 -11.82 -6.53
CA ILE A 18 3.19 -12.69 -7.63
C ILE A 18 1.67 -12.56 -7.78
N SER A 19 0.93 -12.69 -6.69
CA SER A 19 -0.54 -12.66 -6.73
C SER A 19 -1.06 -11.27 -7.12
N ALA A 20 -0.40 -10.19 -6.71
CA ALA A 20 -0.76 -8.84 -7.16
C ALA A 20 -0.52 -8.66 -8.67
N LYS A 21 0.61 -9.15 -9.18
CA LYS A 21 0.91 -9.13 -10.62
C LYS A 21 -0.17 -9.88 -11.42
N GLU A 22 -0.48 -11.11 -11.02
CA GLU A 22 -1.49 -11.96 -11.69
C GLU A 22 -2.87 -11.31 -11.73
N VAL A 23 -3.31 -10.71 -10.60
CA VAL A 23 -4.59 -10.03 -10.51
C VAL A 23 -4.66 -8.82 -11.45
N ILE A 24 -3.63 -7.97 -11.45
CA ILE A 24 -3.61 -6.79 -12.33
C ILE A 24 -3.54 -7.21 -13.80
N SER A 25 -2.71 -8.20 -14.15
CA SER A 25 -2.70 -8.77 -15.49
C SER A 25 -4.07 -9.30 -15.91
N LYS A 26 -4.80 -9.95 -14.99
CA LYS A 26 -6.15 -10.44 -15.26
C LYS A 26 -7.13 -9.30 -15.51
N LEU A 27 -7.14 -8.25 -14.69
CA LEU A 27 -8.03 -7.09 -14.88
C LEU A 27 -7.80 -6.43 -16.25
N ILE A 28 -6.54 -6.29 -16.67
CA ILE A 28 -6.17 -5.75 -17.98
C ILE A 28 -6.69 -6.65 -19.11
N ASN A 29 -6.49 -7.97 -18.99
CA ASN A 29 -6.94 -8.96 -19.98
C ASN A 29 -8.47 -9.04 -20.09
N ASP A 30 -9.16 -8.87 -18.96
CA ASP A 30 -10.63 -8.84 -18.88
C ASP A 30 -11.20 -7.47 -19.30
N HIS A 31 -10.34 -6.54 -19.76
CA HIS A 31 -10.68 -5.19 -20.20
C HIS A 31 -11.43 -4.36 -19.14
N ILE A 32 -11.11 -4.59 -17.86
CA ILE A 32 -11.62 -3.77 -16.76
C ILE A 32 -10.82 -2.46 -16.73
N SER A 33 -11.52 -1.33 -16.84
CA SER A 33 -10.90 -0.02 -16.87
C SER A 33 -10.60 0.49 -15.46
N PHE A 34 -9.37 0.94 -15.24
CA PHE A 34 -8.92 1.64 -14.02
C PHE A 34 -7.79 2.61 -14.39
N ASP A 35 -7.69 3.72 -13.66
CA ASP A 35 -6.67 4.76 -13.84
C ASP A 35 -5.65 4.80 -12.68
N GLY A 36 -5.83 3.94 -11.69
CA GLY A 36 -5.02 3.91 -10.49
C GLY A 36 -5.11 2.57 -9.77
N VAL A 37 -4.03 2.23 -9.06
CA VAL A 37 -3.97 1.11 -8.13
C VAL A 37 -3.54 1.64 -6.77
N PHE A 38 -4.36 1.39 -5.75
CA PHE A 38 -3.96 1.52 -4.36
C PHE A 38 -3.70 0.10 -3.82
N ALA A 39 -2.44 -0.23 -3.59
CA ALA A 39 -2.04 -1.54 -3.14
C ALA A 39 -1.97 -1.60 -1.60
N ASN A 40 -2.27 -2.77 -1.05
CA ASN A 40 -2.21 -3.00 0.40
C ASN A 40 -0.82 -2.79 1.00
N ASN A 41 0.25 -3.04 0.23
CA ASN A 41 1.63 -2.70 0.60
C ASN A 41 2.54 -2.50 -0.61
N ASP A 42 3.76 -2.03 -0.36
CA ASP A 42 4.76 -1.72 -1.38
C ASP A 42 5.17 -2.96 -2.21
N ILE A 43 5.17 -4.16 -1.61
CA ILE A 43 5.48 -5.41 -2.33
C ILE A 43 4.39 -5.73 -3.37
N MET A 44 3.12 -5.59 -3.00
CA MET A 44 1.99 -5.76 -3.92
C MET A 44 1.96 -4.66 -4.98
N ALA A 45 2.27 -3.42 -4.59
CA ALA A 45 2.40 -2.31 -5.53
C ALA A 45 3.48 -2.59 -6.60
N MET A 46 4.63 -3.17 -6.21
CA MET A 46 5.65 -3.58 -7.17
C MET A 46 5.16 -4.70 -8.12
N GLY A 47 4.33 -5.63 -7.63
CA GLY A 47 3.66 -6.64 -8.46
C GLY A 47 2.74 -6.00 -9.50
N ALA A 48 1.93 -5.02 -9.08
CA ALA A 48 1.09 -4.23 -9.96
C ALA A 48 1.90 -3.45 -11.00
N MET A 49 2.98 -2.77 -10.59
CA MET A 49 3.90 -2.10 -11.51
C MET A 49 4.46 -3.06 -12.56
N GLN A 50 4.79 -4.29 -12.15
CA GLN A 50 5.30 -5.28 -13.11
C GLN A 50 4.24 -5.69 -14.13
N ALA A 51 2.99 -5.91 -13.70
CA ALA A 51 1.89 -6.23 -14.61
C ALA A 51 1.61 -5.10 -15.61
N LEU A 52 1.64 -3.85 -15.16
CA LEU A 52 1.48 -2.68 -16.04
C LEU A 52 2.61 -2.59 -17.07
N ARG A 53 3.86 -2.75 -16.63
CA ARG A 53 5.03 -2.75 -17.53
C ARG A 53 4.97 -3.87 -18.56
N ASP A 54 4.58 -5.08 -18.15
CA ASP A 54 4.46 -6.23 -19.05
C ASP A 54 3.38 -6.01 -20.13
N ASN A 55 2.41 -5.13 -19.87
CA ASN A 55 1.35 -4.73 -20.81
C ASN A 55 1.64 -3.39 -21.52
N GLY A 56 2.84 -2.83 -21.36
CA GLY A 56 3.25 -1.59 -22.02
C GLY A 56 2.56 -0.32 -21.49
N ILE A 57 1.95 -0.36 -20.31
CA ILE A 57 1.23 0.77 -19.72
C ILE A 57 2.22 1.69 -18.98
N GLU A 58 2.20 2.99 -19.28
CA GLU A 58 3.04 4.01 -18.65
C GLU A 58 2.56 4.36 -17.24
N ILE A 59 3.30 3.85 -16.24
CA ILE A 59 3.03 4.10 -14.81
C ILE A 59 3.22 5.58 -14.47
N GLY A 60 2.27 6.15 -13.74
CA GLY A 60 2.24 7.57 -13.33
C GLY A 60 1.61 8.50 -14.37
N LYS A 61 1.37 8.01 -15.60
CA LYS A 61 0.70 8.77 -16.67
C LYS A 61 -0.63 8.14 -17.06
N GLU A 62 -0.61 6.87 -17.47
CA GLU A 62 -1.81 6.12 -17.85
C GLU A 62 -2.47 5.49 -16.63
N VAL A 63 -1.66 4.85 -15.78
CA VAL A 63 -2.13 4.26 -14.52
C VAL A 63 -1.23 4.72 -13.37
N LYS A 64 -1.84 5.30 -12.35
CA LYS A 64 -1.15 5.74 -11.13
C LYS A 64 -1.02 4.59 -10.12
N ILE A 65 0.03 4.62 -9.29
CA ILE A 65 0.21 3.63 -8.23
C ILE A 65 0.51 4.31 -6.90
N VAL A 66 -0.19 3.90 -5.86
CA VAL A 66 0.12 4.21 -4.46
C VAL A 66 0.32 2.90 -3.69
N GLY A 67 1.51 2.76 -3.08
CA GLY A 67 1.82 1.68 -2.14
C GLY A 67 1.53 2.04 -0.68
N PHE A 68 2.01 1.20 0.23
CA PHE A 68 1.91 1.37 1.68
C PHE A 68 3.13 0.70 2.33
N ASP A 69 3.73 1.34 3.33
CA ASP A 69 4.88 0.96 4.18
C ASP A 69 6.07 1.93 4.05
N ASN A 70 6.33 2.46 2.85
CA ASN A 70 7.52 3.24 2.51
C ASN A 70 8.84 2.49 2.75
N ILE A 71 8.92 1.25 2.28
CA ILE A 71 10.18 0.48 2.31
C ILE A 71 11.22 1.12 1.37
N SER A 72 12.50 0.88 1.63
CA SER A 72 13.60 1.48 0.84
C SER A 72 13.53 1.17 -0.67
N LEU A 73 12.91 0.05 -1.05
CA LEU A 73 12.72 -0.31 -2.46
C LEU A 73 11.85 0.69 -3.23
N THR A 74 10.97 1.44 -2.55
CA THR A 74 10.10 2.45 -3.18
C THR A 74 10.89 3.61 -3.78
N GLU A 75 12.08 3.92 -3.26
CA GLU A 75 12.93 5.00 -3.76
C GLU A 75 13.72 4.63 -5.02
N ILE A 76 14.05 3.35 -5.16
CA ILE A 76 14.95 2.85 -6.21
C ILE A 76 14.23 2.07 -7.30
N CYS A 77 12.95 1.75 -7.13
CA CYS A 77 12.13 1.21 -8.20
C CYS A 77 11.94 2.26 -9.31
N SER A 78 11.57 1.79 -10.51
CA SER A 78 11.40 2.64 -11.68
C SER A 78 9.96 2.55 -12.23
N PRO A 79 9.19 3.65 -12.23
CA PRO A 79 9.50 4.94 -11.56
C PRO A 79 9.47 4.83 -10.01
N PRO A 80 10.14 5.73 -9.26
CA PRO A 80 10.06 5.77 -7.80
C PRO A 80 8.61 5.90 -7.31
N MET A 81 8.26 5.08 -6.33
CA MET A 81 6.87 4.81 -5.94
C MET A 81 6.35 5.78 -4.90
N THR A 82 5.19 6.38 -5.18
CA THR A 82 4.35 7.06 -4.19
C THR A 82 3.78 6.03 -3.22
N THR A 83 3.87 6.30 -1.92
CA THR A 83 3.48 5.33 -0.89
C THR A 83 3.04 6.04 0.38
N ILE A 84 2.21 5.36 1.18
CA ILE A 84 1.88 5.80 2.53
C ILE A 84 2.99 5.32 3.48
N SER A 85 3.71 6.27 4.08
CA SER A 85 4.76 6.00 5.06
C SER A 85 4.15 5.82 6.44
N GLN A 86 4.48 4.68 7.05
CA GLN A 86 4.17 4.41 8.45
C GLN A 86 5.34 4.84 9.33
N ASP A 87 5.08 5.55 10.42
CA ASP A 87 6.10 5.79 11.45
C ASP A 87 6.27 4.51 12.30
N VAL A 88 6.99 3.54 11.73
CA VAL A 88 7.20 2.22 12.34
C VAL A 88 7.98 2.31 13.65
N VAL A 89 8.83 3.33 13.81
CA VAL A 89 9.59 3.58 15.04
C VAL A 89 8.64 4.01 16.15
N LYS A 90 7.78 4.99 15.88
CA LYS A 90 6.77 5.43 16.85
C LYS A 90 5.74 4.34 17.13
N LEU A 91 5.32 3.58 16.12
CA LEU A 91 4.43 2.44 16.30
C LEU A 91 5.05 1.40 17.26
N ALA A 92 6.32 1.04 17.05
CA ALA A 92 7.05 0.11 17.92
C ALA A 92 7.19 0.66 19.34
N GLN A 93 7.64 1.91 19.48
CA GLN A 93 7.82 2.56 20.78
C GLN A 93 6.51 2.58 21.58
N ARG A 94 5.41 3.03 20.97
CA ARG A 94 4.10 3.08 21.64
C ARG A 94 3.58 1.69 21.98
N SER A 95 3.80 0.71 21.11
CA SER A 95 3.40 -0.69 21.38
C SER A 95 4.13 -1.25 22.61
N VAL A 96 5.44 -1.00 22.73
CA VAL A 96 6.24 -1.44 23.89
C VAL A 96 5.84 -0.67 25.15
N ASP A 97 5.65 0.65 25.06
CA ASP A 97 5.21 1.47 26.19
C ASP A 97 3.88 0.97 26.77
N GLU A 98 2.89 0.68 25.91
CA GLU A 98 1.60 0.16 26.37
C GLU A 98 1.72 -1.26 26.94
N LEU A 99 2.56 -2.13 26.36
CA LEU A 99 2.83 -3.45 26.91
C LEU A 99 3.45 -3.37 28.32
N LEU A 100 4.41 -2.46 28.53
CA LEU A 100 5.03 -2.26 29.83
C LEU A 100 4.02 -1.78 30.88
N LYS A 101 3.11 -0.87 30.52
CA LYS A 101 2.03 -0.43 31.42
C LYS A 101 1.11 -1.59 31.81
N LEU A 102 0.80 -2.49 30.88
CA LEU A 102 -0.01 -3.69 31.17
C LEU A 102 0.72 -4.60 32.17
N ILE A 103 2.00 -4.91 31.93
CA ILE A 103 2.82 -5.75 32.81
C ILE A 103 2.91 -5.16 34.22
N GLN A 104 3.00 -3.84 34.33
CA GLN A 104 3.11 -3.11 35.60
C GLN A 104 1.74 -2.85 36.26
N ASN A 105 0.63 -3.35 35.70
CA ASN A 105 -0.75 -3.08 36.15
C ASN A 105 -1.10 -1.57 36.20
N GLN A 106 -0.45 -0.76 35.36
CA GLN A 106 -0.70 0.67 35.20
C GLN A 106 -1.75 0.99 34.13
N SER A 107 -2.13 0.00 33.33
CA SER A 107 -3.21 0.08 32.35
C SER A 107 -4.06 -1.19 32.38
N LYS A 108 -5.34 -1.07 32.00
CA LYS A 108 -6.24 -2.21 31.75
C LYS A 108 -6.27 -2.63 30.28
N GLY A 109 -5.57 -1.89 29.41
CA GLY A 109 -5.61 -2.07 27.96
C GLY A 109 -6.93 -1.62 27.35
N GLY A 110 -7.10 -1.88 26.05
CA GLY A 110 -8.31 -1.56 25.29
C GLY A 110 -8.32 -0.16 24.66
N ASP A 111 -7.30 0.66 24.90
CA ASP A 111 -7.15 1.95 24.24
C ASP A 111 -6.83 1.75 22.74
N VAL A 112 -7.58 2.44 21.88
CA VAL A 112 -7.27 2.52 20.44
C VAL A 112 -6.35 3.71 20.22
N ILE A 113 -5.06 3.43 20.01
CA ILE A 113 -4.05 4.45 19.71
C ILE A 113 -3.80 4.47 18.21
N VAL A 114 -4.10 5.59 17.57
CA VAL A 114 -3.83 5.81 16.14
C VAL A 114 -2.51 6.54 15.98
N ILE A 115 -1.57 5.93 15.26
CA ILE A 115 -0.34 6.58 14.83
C ILE A 115 -0.60 7.19 13.44
N PRO A 116 -0.38 8.51 13.25
CA PRO A 116 -0.59 9.14 11.95
C PRO A 116 0.37 8.58 10.91
N VAL A 117 -0.09 8.56 9.66
CA VAL A 117 0.69 8.17 8.48
C VAL A 117 0.81 9.37 7.54
N GLU A 118 1.80 9.34 6.65
CA GLU A 118 2.06 10.42 5.71
C GLU A 118 2.13 9.90 4.27
N LEU A 119 1.59 10.66 3.31
CA LEU A 119 1.75 10.34 1.90
C LEU A 119 3.11 10.85 1.41
N VAL A 120 3.97 9.94 1.00
CA VAL A 120 5.25 10.27 0.34
C VAL A 120 5.01 10.23 -1.16
N LYS A 121 4.79 11.41 -1.76
CA LYS A 121 4.58 11.54 -3.21
C LYS A 121 5.89 11.39 -3.98
N ARG A 122 5.90 10.50 -4.98
CA ARG A 122 6.99 10.30 -5.94
C ARG A 122 6.44 10.27 -7.38
N GLN A 123 7.03 9.48 -8.28
CA GLN A 123 6.80 9.54 -9.73
C GLN A 123 5.69 8.61 -10.23
N THR A 124 5.13 7.73 -9.40
CA THR A 124 3.97 6.89 -9.77
C THR A 124 2.63 7.63 -9.68
N THR A 125 2.58 8.92 -9.31
CA THR A 125 1.35 9.73 -9.16
C THR A 125 1.54 11.20 -9.49
#